data_AF-A0A7L2E3Y7-F1
#
_entry.id   AF-A0A7L2E3Y7-F1
#
_cell.length_a   1.000
_cell.length_b   1.000
_cell.length_c   1.000
_cell.angle_alpha   90.00
_cell.angle_beta   90.00
_cell.angle_gamma   90.00
#
_symmetry.space_group_name_H-M   'P 1'
#
loop_
_entity.id
_entity.type
_entity.pdbx_description
1 polymer ?
#
loop_
_entity_poly.entity_id
_entity_poly.type
_entity_poly.pdbx_seq_one_letter_code
_entity_poly.pdbx_strand_id
1 'polypeptide(L)'
;ATPRSSARQLVREALERYGLNPDDFGQFALCDVVGRPGGGGTAGGGWQGEHLREVGDWERPLVLQELWKPKAGWSRRFEIRRRQDLERAGDTGDDGDSAGEQGQPPERWRLPRSGGSDPRGG
;
A
#
# COMPACT_ATOMS: atom_id res chain seq x y z
N ALA A 1 1.89 -21.41 -1.52
CA ALA A 1 2.03 -20.10 -2.19
C ALA A 1 2.79 -20.20 -3.52
N THR A 2 2.18 -19.73 -4.61
CA THR A 2 2.78 -19.60 -5.96
C THR A 2 2.54 -18.19 -6.50
N PRO A 3 3.23 -17.72 -7.56
CA PRO A 3 2.94 -16.42 -8.18
C PRO A 3 1.50 -16.26 -8.69
N ARG A 4 0.71 -17.35 -8.77
CA ARG A 4 -0.72 -17.28 -9.15
C ARG A 4 -1.67 -17.23 -7.96
N SER A 5 -1.17 -17.43 -6.75
CA SER A 5 -1.98 -17.38 -5.54
C SER A 5 -2.51 -15.96 -5.30
N SER A 6 -3.82 -15.86 -5.09
CA SER A 6 -4.48 -14.64 -4.67
C SER A 6 -4.24 -14.36 -3.18
N ALA A 7 -4.39 -13.10 -2.75
CA ALA A 7 -4.27 -12.73 -1.34
C ALA A 7 -5.18 -13.56 -0.44
N ARG A 8 -6.45 -13.75 -0.85
CA ARG A 8 -7.41 -14.60 -0.16
C ARG A 8 -6.92 -16.04 0.03
N GLN A 9 -6.34 -16.64 -1.00
CA GLN A 9 -5.78 -18.01 -0.91
C GLN A 9 -4.61 -18.07 0.06
N LEU A 10 -3.74 -17.06 0.06
CA LEU A 10 -2.61 -16.99 0.99
C LEU A 10 -3.05 -16.82 2.44
N VAL A 11 -4.06 -15.99 2.71
CA VAL A 11 -4.66 -15.83 4.05
C VAL A 11 -5.24 -17.17 4.51
N ARG A 12 -6.03 -17.84 3.66
CA ARG A 12 -6.59 -19.16 3.98
C ARG A 12 -5.51 -20.19 4.32
N GLU A 13 -4.49 -20.31 3.46
CA GLU A 13 -3.35 -21.22 3.69
C GLU A 13 -2.64 -20.91 5.02
N ALA A 14 -2.49 -19.63 5.37
CA ALA A 14 -1.84 -19.23 6.60
C ALA A 14 -2.68 -19.55 7.84
N LEU A 15 -3.99 -19.24 7.81
CA LEU A 15 -4.89 -19.60 8.91
C LEU A 15 -4.83 -21.09 9.23
N GLU A 16 -4.89 -21.93 8.19
CA GLU A 16 -4.74 -23.39 8.34
C GLU A 16 -3.41 -23.77 9.00
N ARG A 17 -2.29 -23.20 8.54
CA ARG A 17 -0.95 -23.47 9.10
C ARG A 17 -0.81 -23.01 10.56
N TYR A 18 -1.52 -21.97 10.96
CA TYR A 18 -1.52 -21.46 12.33
C TYR A 18 -2.59 -22.13 13.22
N GLY A 19 -3.32 -23.13 12.71
CA GLY A 19 -4.35 -23.86 13.46
C GLY A 19 -5.63 -23.05 13.68
N LEU A 20 -5.88 -22.05 12.85
CA LEU A 20 -7.12 -21.25 12.84
C LEU A 20 -8.08 -21.77 11.77
N ASN A 21 -9.36 -21.43 11.89
CA ASN A 21 -10.37 -21.83 10.93
C ASN A 21 -10.15 -21.12 9.57
N PRO A 22 -9.88 -21.85 8.47
CA PRO A 22 -9.65 -21.26 7.15
C PRO A 22 -10.87 -20.54 6.58
N ASP A 23 -12.08 -20.80 7.08
CA ASP A 23 -13.30 -20.11 6.66
C ASP A 23 -13.45 -18.71 7.28
N ASP A 24 -12.69 -18.41 8.33
CA ASP A 24 -12.62 -17.07 8.93
C ASP A 24 -11.77 -16.09 8.12
N PHE A 25 -11.25 -16.50 6.95
CA PHE A 25 -10.39 -15.68 6.10
C PHE A 25 -10.98 -14.29 5.79
N GLY A 26 -12.31 -14.13 5.76
CA GLY A 26 -12.96 -12.84 5.53
C GLY A 26 -12.78 -11.82 6.67
N GLN A 27 -12.35 -12.26 7.85
CA GLN A 27 -12.03 -11.40 9.00
C GLN A 27 -10.58 -10.90 8.97
N PHE A 28 -9.75 -11.44 8.08
CA PHE A 28 -8.33 -11.15 7.98
C PHE A 28 -8.00 -10.54 6.62
N ALA A 29 -6.95 -9.74 6.59
CA ALA A 29 -6.40 -9.15 5.39
C ALA A 29 -4.90 -9.43 5.31
N LEU A 30 -4.42 -9.63 4.09
CA LEU A 30 -3.00 -9.60 3.80
C LEU A 30 -2.58 -8.14 3.62
N CYS A 31 -1.55 -7.71 4.33
CA CYS A 31 -1.02 -6.35 4.29
C CYS A 31 0.38 -6.35 3.67
N ASP A 32 0.60 -5.51 2.66
CA ASP A 32 1.95 -5.18 2.17
C ASP A 32 2.50 -4.06 3.05
N VAL A 33 3.45 -4.40 3.92
CA VAL A 33 4.02 -3.47 4.91
C VAL A 33 5.44 -3.10 4.51
N VAL A 34 5.71 -1.80 4.45
CA VAL A 34 7.01 -1.21 4.16
C VAL A 34 7.54 -0.52 5.41
N GLY A 35 8.78 -0.83 5.76
CA GLY A 35 9.40 -0.39 7.00
C GLY A 35 10.91 -0.29 6.89
N ARG A 36 11.54 0.22 7.94
CA ARG A 36 12.99 0.34 8.01
C ARG A 36 13.60 -0.84 8.76
N PRO A 37 14.74 -1.37 8.31
CA PRO A 37 15.55 -2.23 9.16
C PRO A 37 16.03 -1.40 10.34
N GLY A 38 15.99 -1.94 11.55
CA GLY A 38 16.44 -1.21 12.74
C GLY A 38 17.92 -0.81 12.60
N GLY A 39 18.25 0.40 13.05
CA GLY A 39 19.58 0.97 12.96
C GLY A 39 20.60 0.15 13.75
N GLY A 40 21.67 -0.29 13.09
CA GLY A 40 22.77 -1.03 13.72
C GLY A 40 23.55 -0.13 14.67
N GLY A 41 23.28 -0.26 15.97
CA GLY A 41 24.02 0.44 17.01
C GLY A 41 23.38 0.23 18.37
N THR A 42 23.78 -0.84 19.06
CA THR A 42 23.52 -1.16 20.47
C THR A 42 22.05 -1.11 20.94
N ALA A 43 21.51 -2.31 21.19
CA ALA A 43 20.24 -2.62 21.85
C ALA A 43 18.95 -2.35 21.06
N GLY A 44 18.41 -3.42 20.46
CA GLY A 44 16.95 -3.63 20.41
C GLY A 44 16.14 -3.00 19.28
N GLY A 45 16.76 -2.32 18.31
CA GLY A 45 16.04 -1.84 17.12
C GLY A 45 15.61 -2.97 16.21
N GLY A 46 14.44 -3.55 16.44
CA GLY A 46 13.80 -4.49 15.50
C GLY A 46 13.41 -3.80 14.19
N TRP A 47 12.94 -4.58 13.22
CA TRP A 47 12.30 -4.02 12.03
C TRP A 47 11.03 -3.24 12.44
N GLN A 48 10.88 -2.02 11.93
CA GLN A 48 9.71 -1.18 12.21
C GLN A 48 8.93 -0.93 10.92
N GLY A 49 7.70 -1.43 10.85
CA GLY A 49 6.75 -1.10 9.79
C GLY A 49 6.26 0.34 9.95
N GLU A 50 6.32 1.14 8.88
CA GLU A 50 5.86 2.54 8.90
C GLU A 50 4.63 2.74 8.01
N HIS A 51 4.58 2.05 6.86
CA HIS A 51 3.49 2.18 5.90
C HIS A 51 2.90 0.80 5.62
N LEU A 52 1.59 0.72 5.50
CA LEU A 52 0.89 -0.51 5.15
C LEU A 52 -0.17 -0.25 4.10
N ARG A 53 -0.38 -1.25 3.24
CA ARG A 53 -1.50 -1.28 2.30
C ARG A 53 -2.21 -2.62 2.42
N GLU A 54 -3.53 -2.60 2.56
CA GLU A 54 -4.32 -3.82 2.37
C GLU A 54 -4.20 -4.32 0.92
N VAL A 55 -3.89 -5.60 0.77
CA VAL A 55 -3.84 -6.30 -0.51
C VAL A 55 -5.21 -6.94 -0.74
N GLY A 56 -5.91 -6.49 -1.78
CA GLY A 56 -7.25 -6.92 -2.11
C GLY A 56 -7.31 -8.42 -2.40
N ASP A 57 -8.46 -9.03 -2.11
CA ASP A 57 -8.64 -10.49 -2.08
C ASP A 57 -8.19 -11.21 -3.36
N TRP A 58 -8.34 -10.56 -4.51
CA TRP A 58 -8.04 -11.10 -5.85
C TRP A 58 -6.69 -10.67 -6.41
N GLU A 59 -5.97 -9.78 -5.74
CA GLU A 59 -4.62 -9.40 -6.13
C GLU A 59 -3.66 -10.59 -6.00
N ARG A 60 -2.52 -10.53 -6.71
CA ARG A 60 -1.48 -11.58 -6.72
C ARG A 60 -0.24 -11.06 -6.00
N PRO A 61 -0.13 -11.24 -4.66
CA PRO A 61 0.85 -10.50 -3.84
C PRO A 61 2.29 -10.83 -4.20
N LEU A 62 2.55 -12.09 -4.59
CA LEU A 62 3.88 -12.53 -5.01
C LEU A 62 4.31 -11.91 -6.36
N VAL A 63 3.39 -11.61 -7.27
CA VAL A 63 3.70 -10.86 -8.49
C VAL A 63 4.03 -9.40 -8.15
N LEU A 64 3.26 -8.79 -7.25
CA LEU A 64 3.53 -7.42 -6.78
C LEU A 64 4.88 -7.30 -6.07
N GLN A 65 5.29 -8.33 -5.33
CA GLN A 65 6.61 -8.41 -4.70
C GLN A 65 7.75 -8.46 -5.72
N GLU A 66 7.54 -9.14 -6.85
CA GLU A 66 8.53 -9.23 -7.92
C GLU A 66 8.67 -7.90 -8.66
N LEU A 67 7.54 -7.28 -9.02
CA LEU A 67 7.50 -6.07 -9.84
C LEU A 67 7.92 -4.80 -9.10
N TRP A 68 7.56 -4.66 -7.82
CA TRP A 68 7.79 -3.42 -7.06
C TRP A 68 8.77 -3.65 -5.92
N LYS A 69 9.80 -2.79 -5.84
CA LYS A 69 10.80 -2.83 -4.77
C LYS A 69 10.69 -1.59 -3.88
N PRO A 70 10.85 -1.73 -2.55
CA PRO A 70 10.98 -0.57 -1.67
C PRO A 70 12.14 0.33 -2.09
N LYS A 71 12.06 1.61 -1.72
CA LYS A 71 13.17 2.56 -1.86
C LYS A 71 14.40 2.04 -1.10
N ALA A 72 15.60 2.41 -1.55
CA ALA A 72 16.84 2.09 -0.83
C ALA A 72 16.76 2.52 0.65
N GLY A 73 17.22 1.64 1.55
CA GLY A 73 17.09 1.82 3.00
C GLY A 73 15.75 1.35 3.61
N TRP A 74 14.81 0.89 2.77
CA TRP A 74 13.54 0.31 3.19
C TRP A 74 13.48 -1.18 2.89
N SER A 75 12.59 -1.88 3.59
CA SER A 75 12.34 -3.30 3.42
C SER A 75 10.84 -3.59 3.48
N ARG A 76 10.43 -4.68 2.82
CA ARG A 76 9.04 -5.12 2.69
C ARG A 76 8.80 -6.39 3.49
N ARG A 77 7.63 -6.51 4.10
CA ARG A 77 7.09 -7.75 4.67
C ARG A 77 5.60 -7.86 4.39
N PHE A 78 5.12 -9.07 4.12
CA PHE A 78 3.68 -9.35 4.14
C PHE A 78 3.27 -9.75 5.54
N GLU A 79 2.20 -9.15 6.04
CA GLU A 79 1.62 -9.45 7.34
C GLU A 79 0.15 -9.84 7.21
N ILE A 80 -0.33 -10.69 8.10
CA ILE A 80 -1.77 -10.99 8.21
C ILE A 80 -2.29 -10.24 9.42
N ARG A 81 -3.31 -9.42 9.22
CA ARG A 81 -3.95 -8.62 10.27
C ARG A 81 -5.46 -8.85 10.26
N ARG A 82 -6.13 -8.64 11.39
CA ARG A 82 -7.60 -8.59 11.40
C ARG A 82 -8.05 -7.31 10.71
N ARG A 83 -9.08 -7.38 9.87
CA ARG A 83 -9.61 -6.19 9.18
C ARG A 83 -10.07 -5.10 10.15
N GLN A 84 -10.64 -5.50 11.29
CA GLN A 84 -11.02 -4.60 12.37
C GLN A 84 -9.84 -3.76 12.91
N ASP A 85 -8.63 -4.31 12.92
CA ASP A 85 -7.44 -3.57 13.38
C ASP A 85 -6.96 -2.55 12.34
N LEU A 86 -7.24 -2.79 11.05
CA LEU A 86 -6.90 -1.88 9.96
C LEU A 86 -7.85 -0.68 9.92
N GLU A 87 -9.14 -0.91 10.10
CA GLU A 87 -10.16 0.14 10.19
C GLU A 87 -9.83 1.12 11.32
N ARG A 88 -9.47 0.59 12.50
CA ARG A 88 -9.06 1.41 13.66
C ARG A 88 -7.78 2.21 13.42
N ALA A 89 -6.82 1.66 12.66
CA ALA A 89 -5.59 2.35 12.33
C ALA A 89 -5.79 3.43 11.25
N GLY A 90 -6.69 3.19 10.29
CA GLY A 90 -7.07 4.17 9.27
C GLY A 90 -7.74 5.40 9.84
N ASP A 91 -8.56 5.22 10.89
CA ASP A 91 -9.26 6.32 11.59
C ASP A 91 -8.31 7.24 12.38
N THR A 92 -7.07 6.81 12.64
CA THR A 92 -6.03 7.62 13.33
C THR A 92 -5.01 8.23 12.34
N GLY A 93 -5.10 7.89 11.04
CA GLY A 93 -4.08 8.18 10.03
C GLY A 93 -4.36 9.36 9.09
N ASP A 94 -5.49 10.06 9.24
CA ASP A 94 -5.93 11.11 8.30
C ASP A 94 -5.54 12.54 8.71
N ASP A 95 -4.90 12.76 9.87
CA ASP A 95 -4.47 14.12 10.31
C ASP A 95 -3.04 14.50 9.83
N GLY A 96 -2.49 13.76 8.87
CA GLY A 96 -1.16 13.98 8.29
C GLY A 96 -1.19 14.85 7.04
N ASP A 97 -1.63 16.10 7.19
CA ASP A 97 -1.33 17.27 6.34
C ASP A 97 -0.79 16.95 4.93
N SER A 98 -1.71 16.84 3.97
CA SER A 98 -1.41 17.18 2.59
C SER A 98 -1.11 18.68 2.51
N ALA A 99 0.11 19.08 2.89
CA ALA A 99 0.71 20.31 2.44
C ALA A 99 0.92 20.20 0.93
N GLY A 100 -0.16 20.50 0.20
CA GLY A 100 -0.21 20.57 -1.25
C GLY A 100 0.73 21.65 -1.75
N GLU A 101 1.98 21.29 -2.00
CA GLU A 101 2.80 22.01 -2.94
C GLU A 101 2.23 21.75 -4.33
N GLN A 102 1.35 22.65 -4.75
CA GLN A 102 0.74 22.69 -6.07
C GLN A 102 1.81 23.08 -7.09
N GLY A 103 2.75 22.17 -7.33
CA GLY A 103 3.72 22.29 -8.41
C GLY A 103 2.98 22.31 -9.73
N GLN A 104 2.96 23.47 -10.39
CA GLN A 104 2.35 23.62 -11.71
C GLN A 104 2.88 22.51 -12.62
N PRO A 105 2.01 21.78 -13.35
CA PRO A 105 2.49 20.74 -14.25
C PRO A 105 3.41 21.38 -15.31
N PRO A 106 4.53 20.71 -15.69
CA PRO A 106 5.45 21.25 -16.68
C PRO A 106 4.71 21.50 -18.00
N GLU A 107 5.11 22.56 -18.73
CA GLU A 107 4.41 23.10 -19.89
C GLU A 107 4.00 22.07 -20.95
N ARG A 108 4.75 20.97 -21.06
CA ARG A 108 4.43 19.80 -21.90
C ARG A 108 3.04 19.19 -21.66
N TRP A 109 2.42 19.42 -20.50
CA TRP A 109 1.09 18.91 -20.14
C TRP A 109 0.01 19.99 -20.10
N ARG A 110 0.33 21.25 -20.40
CA ARG A 110 -0.69 22.27 -20.58
C ARG A 110 -1.34 22.05 -21.93
N LEU A 111 -2.63 21.71 -21.93
CA LEU A 111 -3.44 21.75 -23.14
C LEU A 111 -3.36 23.17 -23.72
N PRO A 112 -3.14 23.32 -25.05
CA PRO A 112 -3.15 24.64 -25.66
C PRO A 112 -4.51 25.28 -25.39
N ARG A 113 -4.52 26.50 -24.83
CA ARG A 113 -5.74 27.29 -24.71
C ARG A 113 -6.27 27.48 -26.11
N SER A 114 -7.38 26.83 -26.43
CA SER A 114 -8.11 27.01 -27.67
C SER A 114 -8.43 28.49 -27.78
N GLY A 115 -7.80 29.17 -28.73
CA GLY A 115 -8.11 30.56 -29.07
C GLY A 115 -9.54 30.63 -29.57
N GLY A 116 -10.44 31.13 -28.72
CA GLY A 116 -11.75 31.56 -29.14
C GLY A 116 -11.65 32.96 -29.72
N SER A 117 -11.62 33.06 -31.04
CA SER A 117 -11.88 34.30 -31.77
C SER A 117 -13.34 34.67 -31.56
N ASP A 118 -13.58 35.81 -30.91
CA ASP A 118 -14.89 36.43 -30.77
C ASP A 118 -15.05 37.45 -31.93
N PRO A 119 -15.98 37.30 -32.88
CA PRO A 119 -16.23 38.32 -33.87
C PRO A 119 -17.35 39.25 -33.37
N ARG A 120 -16.97 40.36 -32.74
CA ARG A 120 -17.86 41.53 -32.63
C ARG A 120 -17.11 42.82 -32.87
N GLY A 121 -17.54 43.56 -33.90
CA GLY A 121 -17.37 45.01 -33.99
C GLY A 121 -16.91 45.49 -35.36
N GLY A 122 -17.80 46.17 -36.09
CA GLY A 122 -17.46 47.00 -37.25
C GLY A 122 -18.43 46.85 -38.40
#